data_AF-A0A9X8YMA2-F1
#
_entry.id   AF-A0A9X8YMA2-F1
#
_cell.length_a   1.000
_cell.length_b   1.000
_cell.length_c   1.000
_cell.angle_alpha   90.00
_cell.angle_beta   90.00
_cell.angle_gamma   90.00
#
_symmetry.space_group_name_H-M   'P 1'
#
loop_
_entity.id
_entity.type
_entity.pdbx_description
1 polymer ?
#
loop_
_entity_poly.entity_id
_entity_poly.type
_entity_poly.pdbx_seq_one_letter_code
_entity_poly.pdbx_strand_id
1 'polypeptide(L)'
;ATLKADSDAIFNCMTTLILDPQAFDAPQMQAEAEAFIGWVKASPPSGEQPIAVPGEWEEANRAARLEQGIPVDATTWRQIC
;
A
#
# COMPACT_ATOMS: atom_id res chain seq x y z
N ALA A 1 14.66 44.28 -1.00
CA ALA A 1 14.88 42.85 -1.24
C ALA A 1 13.64 42.31 -1.92
N THR A 2 13.76 41.87 -3.17
CA THR A 2 12.64 41.35 -3.96
C THR A 2 12.43 39.89 -3.58
N LEU A 3 11.25 39.54 -3.07
CA LEU A 3 10.88 38.14 -2.79
C LEU A 3 10.88 37.36 -4.11
N LYS A 4 11.68 36.29 -4.18
CA LYS A 4 11.66 35.36 -5.30
C LYS A 4 10.39 34.50 -5.18
N ALA A 5 9.41 34.73 -6.05
CA ALA A 5 8.18 33.95 -6.13
C ALA A 5 8.43 32.64 -6.90
N ASP A 6 9.27 31.76 -6.37
CA ASP A 6 9.22 30.34 -6.75
C ASP A 6 8.44 29.64 -5.64
N SER A 7 7.15 29.37 -5.86
CA SER A 7 6.37 28.51 -4.98
C SER A 7 6.03 27.20 -5.69
N ASP A 8 7.04 26.45 -6.09
CA ASP A 8 6.89 25.00 -6.35
C ASP A 8 6.87 24.25 -5.00
N ALA A 9 6.16 24.79 -4.02
CA ALA A 9 6.03 24.21 -2.70
C ALA A 9 4.85 23.23 -2.72
N ILE A 10 5.13 21.95 -2.47
CA ILE A 10 4.08 20.94 -2.31
C ILE A 10 3.53 21.06 -0.89
N PHE A 11 2.28 21.50 -0.76
CA PHE A 11 1.55 21.51 0.50
C PHE A 11 0.64 20.29 0.57
N ASN A 12 0.88 19.41 1.55
CA ASN A 12 0.03 18.25 1.79
C ASN A 12 -0.85 18.49 3.01
N CYS A 13 -2.15 18.22 2.88
CA CYS A 13 -3.10 18.16 3.98
C CYS A 13 -3.65 16.73 4.05
N MET A 14 -3.76 16.18 5.25
CA MET A 14 -4.29 14.84 5.47
C MET A 14 -5.17 14.82 6.72
N THR A 15 -6.40 14.33 6.57
CA THR A 15 -7.28 14.03 7.70
C THR A 15 -7.31 12.52 7.88
N THR A 16 -6.90 12.05 9.06
CA THR A 16 -6.85 10.63 9.39
C THR A 16 -7.85 10.32 10.50
N LEU A 17 -8.67 9.29 10.29
CA LEU A 17 -9.56 8.74 11.30
C LEU A 17 -8.98 7.42 11.80
N ILE A 18 -8.84 7.30 13.12
CA ILE A 18 -8.36 6.09 13.79
C ILE A 18 -9.53 5.56 14.62
N LEU A 19 -9.94 4.32 14.32
CA LEU A 19 -11.06 3.66 14.97
C LEU A 19 -10.53 2.46 15.75
N ASP A 20 -10.94 2.32 17.01
CA ASP A 20 -10.63 1.14 17.81
C ASP A 20 -11.55 -0.02 17.41
N PRO A 21 -11.05 -1.13 16.84
CA PRO A 21 -11.88 -2.26 16.47
C PRO A 21 -12.60 -2.89 17.68
N GLN A 22 -12.07 -2.75 18.90
CA GLN A 22 -12.71 -3.29 20.11
C GLN A 22 -13.99 -2.54 20.48
N ALA A 23 -14.17 -1.31 19.99
CA ALA A 23 -15.36 -0.51 20.25
C ALA A 23 -16.63 -1.02 19.52
N PHE A 24 -16.49 -1.95 18.57
CA PHE A 24 -17.59 -2.42 17.72
C PHE A 24 -18.30 -3.69 18.23
N ASP A 25 -17.90 -4.24 19.39
CA ASP A 25 -18.48 -5.44 20.01
C ASP A 25 -18.71 -6.61 19.02
N ALA A 26 -17.72 -6.86 18.16
CA ALA A 26 -17.78 -7.85 17.10
C ALA A 26 -16.68 -8.92 17.29
N PRO A 27 -16.86 -9.88 18.22
CA PRO A 27 -15.82 -10.85 18.58
C PRO A 27 -15.42 -11.80 17.44
N GLN A 28 -16.28 -11.95 16.42
CA GLN A 28 -16.02 -12.79 15.25
C GLN A 28 -15.51 -12.01 14.03
N MET A 29 -15.34 -10.69 14.13
CA MET A 29 -14.96 -9.81 13.00
C MET A 29 -13.76 -10.35 12.21
N GLN A 30 -12.70 -10.75 12.91
CA GLN A 30 -11.47 -11.23 12.27
C GLN A 30 -11.71 -12.53 11.49
N ALA A 31 -12.41 -13.50 12.09
CA ALA A 31 -12.69 -14.79 11.46
C ALA A 31 -13.60 -14.63 10.23
N GLU A 32 -14.60 -13.74 10.30
CA GLU A 32 -15.48 -13.43 9.15
C GLU A 32 -14.71 -12.73 8.03
N ALA A 33 -13.82 -11.79 8.37
CA ALA A 33 -12.97 -11.11 7.39
C ALA A 33 -12.03 -12.10 6.67
N GLU A 34 -11.40 -13.02 7.41
CA GLU A 34 -10.56 -14.08 6.84
C GLU A 34 -11.35 -15.04 5.95
N ALA A 35 -12.55 -15.45 6.39
CA ALA A 35 -13.43 -16.30 5.58
C ALA A 35 -13.86 -15.60 4.29
N PHE A 36 -14.17 -14.31 4.36
CA PHE A 36 -14.49 -13.50 3.18
C PHE A 36 -13.31 -13.40 2.22
N ILE A 37 -12.10 -13.14 2.72
CA ILE A 37 -10.87 -13.14 1.90
C ILE A 37 -10.68 -14.48 1.21
N GLY A 38 -10.84 -15.59 1.95
CA GLY A 38 -10.74 -16.95 1.41
C GLY A 38 -11.76 -17.20 0.29
N TRP A 39 -13.00 -16.77 0.48
CA TRP A 39 -14.05 -16.89 -0.54
C TRP A 39 -13.74 -16.06 -1.80
N VAL A 40 -13.27 -14.81 -1.65
CA VAL A 40 -12.87 -13.95 -2.79
C VAL A 40 -11.76 -14.62 -3.59
N LYS A 41 -10.74 -15.14 -2.92
CA LYS A 41 -9.58 -15.80 -3.56
C LYS A 41 -9.92 -17.12 -4.24
N ALA A 42 -11.00 -17.77 -3.84
CA ALA A 42 -11.48 -19.00 -4.47
C ALA A 42 -12.18 -18.75 -5.82
N SER A 43 -12.43 -17.49 -6.19
CA SER A 43 -13.04 -17.14 -7.47
C SER A 43 -12.10 -17.47 -8.64
N PRO A 44 -12.63 -17.84 -9.82
CA PRO A 44 -11.81 -18.07 -11.00
C PRO A 44 -10.99 -16.81 -11.36
N PRO A 45 -9.65 -16.90 -11.50
CA PRO A 45 -8.84 -15.75 -11.84
C PRO A 45 -9.10 -15.28 -13.28
N SER A 46 -9.01 -13.97 -13.50
CA SER A 46 -9.00 -13.41 -14.85
C SER A 46 -7.55 -13.33 -15.33
N GLY A 47 -7.13 -14.32 -16.11
CA GLY A 47 -5.77 -14.42 -16.64
C GLY A 47 -4.84 -15.30 -15.78
N GLU A 48 -3.54 -15.07 -15.90
CA GLU A 48 -2.51 -15.94 -15.30
C GLU A 48 -2.15 -15.60 -13.85
N GLN A 49 -2.57 -14.44 -13.36
CA GLN A 49 -2.25 -14.00 -12.00
C GLN A 49 -3.34 -14.43 -11.00
N PRO A 50 -2.97 -14.86 -9.79
CA PRO A 50 -3.92 -15.14 -8.74
C PRO A 50 -4.64 -13.85 -8.29
N ILE A 51 -5.83 -14.01 -7.71
CA ILE A 51 -6.55 -12.90 -7.09
C ILE A 51 -5.79 -12.46 -5.83
N ALA A 52 -5.31 -11.23 -5.83
CA ALA A 52 -4.69 -10.59 -4.67
C ALA A 52 -5.72 -9.70 -3.95
N VAL A 53 -5.65 -9.68 -2.62
CA VAL A 53 -6.42 -8.70 -1.81
C VAL A 53 -5.59 -7.43 -1.56
N PRO A 54 -6.22 -6.28 -1.24
CA PRO A 54 -5.49 -5.05 -0.95
C PRO A 54 -4.39 -5.27 0.11
N GLY A 55 -3.18 -4.80 -0.19
CA GLY A 55 -1.99 -4.97 0.67
C GLY A 55 -1.05 -6.10 0.27
N GLU A 56 -1.56 -7.18 -0.34
CA GLU A 56 -0.71 -8.35 -0.67
C GLU A 56 0.30 -8.06 -1.78
N TRP A 57 -0.05 -7.20 -2.73
CA TRP A 57 0.88 -6.78 -3.77
C TRP A 57 2.06 -6.01 -3.16
N GLU A 58 1.79 -5.11 -2.22
CA GLU A 58 2.80 -4.35 -1.49
C GLU A 58 3.66 -5.26 -0.61
N GLU A 59 3.08 -6.25 0.07
CA GLU A 59 3.79 -7.26 0.85
C GLU A 59 4.74 -8.09 -0.02
N ALA A 60 4.26 -8.59 -1.16
CA ALA A 60 5.07 -9.35 -2.11
C ALA A 60 6.24 -8.52 -2.65
N ASN A 61 5.97 -7.26 -3.05
CA ASN A 61 7.02 -6.33 -3.49
C ASN A 61 8.02 -6.02 -2.38
N ARG A 62 7.56 -5.87 -1.13
CA ARG A 62 8.42 -5.65 0.03
C ARG A 62 9.35 -6.84 0.26
N ALA A 63 8.82 -8.05 0.26
CA ALA A 63 9.62 -9.27 0.41
C ALA A 63 10.69 -9.39 -0.68
N ALA A 64 10.30 -9.21 -1.95
CA ALA A 64 11.24 -9.25 -3.07
C ALA A 64 12.36 -8.20 -2.93
N ARG A 65 12.03 -6.97 -2.51
CA ARG A 65 13.02 -5.89 -2.34
C ARG A 65 13.94 -6.11 -1.13
N LEU A 66 13.47 -6.78 -0.08
CA LEU A 66 14.31 -7.14 1.07
C LEU A 66 15.34 -8.21 0.67
N GLU A 67 14.97 -9.14 -0.21
CA GLU A 67 15.83 -10.21 -0.67
C GLU A 67 16.78 -9.78 -1.80
N GLN A 68 16.27 -9.02 -2.76
CA GLN A 68 16.94 -8.75 -4.04
C GLN A 68 17.49 -7.31 -4.13
N GLY A 69 17.18 -6.47 -3.14
CA GLY A 69 17.47 -5.05 -3.15
C GLY A 69 16.36 -4.21 -3.79
N ILE A 70 16.42 -2.89 -3.57
CA ILE A 70 15.47 -1.94 -4.15
C ILE A 70 15.97 -1.53 -5.54
N PRO A 71 15.24 -1.83 -6.62
CA PRO A 71 15.63 -1.39 -7.94
C PRO A 71 15.45 0.13 -8.06
N VAL A 72 16.49 0.82 -8.54
CA VAL A 72 16.47 2.24 -8.88
C VAL A 72 17.05 2.36 -10.29
N ASP A 73 16.35 3.04 -11.20
CA ASP A 73 16.87 3.23 -12.55
C ASP A 73 18.06 4.20 -12.58
N ALA A 74 18.89 4.07 -13.61
CA ALA A 74 20.13 4.84 -13.71
C ALA A 74 19.89 6.36 -13.82
N THR A 75 18.73 6.81 -14.29
CA THR A 75 18.43 8.24 -14.40
C THR A 75 18.09 8.80 -13.02
N THR A 76 17.21 8.15 -12.27
CA THR A 76 16.93 8.55 -10.88
C THR A 76 18.18 8.50 -10.01
N TRP A 77 19.02 7.46 -10.14
CA TRP A 77 20.27 7.38 -9.37
C TRP A 77 21.20 8.57 -9.64
N ARG A 78 21.36 8.98 -10.92
CA ARG A 78 22.17 10.14 -11.32
C ARG A 78 21.60 11.49 -10.89
N GLN A 79 20.30 11.58 -10.60
CA GLN A 79 19.71 12.80 -10.06
C GLN A 79 19.90 12.93 -8.55
N ILE A 80 20.10 11.80 -7.86
CA ILE A 80 20.33 11.75 -6.41
C ILE A 80 21.82 11.99 -6.08
N CYS A 81 22.73 11.41 -6.87
CA CYS A 81 24.18 11.55 -6.70
C CYS A 81 24.74 12.79 -7.41
#